data_AF-A0A0Q0WMA2-F1
#
_entry.id   AF-A0A0Q0WMA2-F1
#
_cell.length_a   1.000
_cell.length_b   1.000
_cell.length_c   1.000
_cell.angle_alpha   90.00
_cell.angle_beta   90.00
_cell.angle_gamma   90.00
#
_symmetry.space_group_name_H-M   'P 1'
#
loop_
_entity.id
_entity.type
_entity.pdbx_description
1 polymer ?
#
loop_
_entity_poly.entity_id
_entity_poly.type
_entity_poly.pdbx_seq_one_letter_code
_entity_poly.pdbx_strand_id
1 'polypeptide(L)'
;HEALVVSKEVRKKVNTPGLDSPPLNMTPEDPKKGLKYAAVDVPSGVRGRMSLLGPMIEEADAAIVIRGDDCTLGCTGCARTNELTRFLLKTKRIPLLELKYPEDEFQAKQFVHKIREFLEGLN
;
A
#
# COMPACT_ATOMS: atom_id res chain seq x y z
N HIS A 1 -3.73 6.63 15.81
CA HIS A 1 -3.29 5.92 14.58
C HIS A 1 -1.90 6.38 14.14
N GLU A 2 -1.07 5.46 13.62
CA GLU A 2 0.21 5.76 12.98
C GLU A 2 0.10 5.54 11.47
N ALA A 3 0.67 6.43 10.66
CA ALA A 3 0.60 6.31 9.21
C ALA A 3 1.53 5.20 8.69
N LEU A 4 0.95 4.17 8.08
CA LEU A 4 1.68 3.11 7.38
C LEU A 4 2.00 3.56 5.95
N VAL A 5 3.27 3.89 5.68
CA VAL A 5 3.72 4.37 4.36
C VAL A 5 4.81 3.49 3.76
N VAL A 6 4.66 3.14 2.48
CA VAL A 6 5.57 2.20 1.78
C VAL A 6 7.01 2.71 1.76
N SER A 7 7.20 4.03 1.62
CA SER A 7 8.52 4.66 1.61
C SER A 7 9.29 4.45 2.92
N LYS A 8 8.61 4.36 4.07
CA LYS A 8 9.22 4.06 5.37
C LYS A 8 9.74 2.62 5.39
N GLU A 9 8.97 1.65 4.90
CA GLU A 9 9.39 0.24 4.83
C GLU A 9 10.53 0.03 3.83
N VAL A 10 10.48 0.68 2.66
CA VAL A 10 11.59 0.66 1.70
C VAL A 10 12.85 1.26 2.32
N ARG A 11 12.74 2.41 3.01
CA ARG A 11 13.89 3.07 3.66
C ARG A 11 14.56 2.19 4.71
N LYS A 12 13.79 1.42 5.49
CA LYS A 12 14.36 0.44 6.44
C LYS A 12 15.26 -0.55 5.70
N LYS A 13 14.78 -1.12 4.59
CA LYS A 13 15.54 -2.09 3.79
C LYS A 13 16.73 -1.49 3.04
N VAL A 14 16.71 -0.21 2.70
CA VAL A 14 17.87 0.48 2.09
C VAL A 14 18.95 0.76 3.13
N ASN A 15 18.57 1.16 4.35
CA ASN A 15 19.52 1.64 5.36
C ASN A 15 19.99 0.57 6.37
N THR A 16 19.51 -0.67 6.28
CA THR A 16 19.88 -1.73 7.23
C THR A 16 21.36 -2.10 7.04
N PRO A 17 22.25 -1.87 8.03
CA PRO A 17 23.66 -2.25 7.90
C PRO A 17 23.81 -3.77 7.90
N GLY A 18 24.66 -4.34 7.03
CA GLY A 18 25.04 -5.76 7.07
C GLY A 18 24.73 -6.60 5.82
N LEU A 19 24.10 -6.03 4.80
CA LEU A 19 24.02 -6.63 3.45
C LEU A 19 24.71 -5.67 2.47
N ASP A 20 25.89 -6.04 1.99
CA ASP A 20 26.71 -5.26 1.02
C ASP A 20 26.20 -5.41 -0.42
N SER A 21 24.88 -5.37 -0.64
CA SER A 21 24.31 -5.58 -1.98
C SER A 21 23.30 -4.48 -2.31
N PRO A 22 23.73 -3.39 -2.97
CA PRO A 22 22.81 -2.38 -3.48
C PRO A 22 21.80 -2.99 -4.45
N PRO A 23 20.57 -2.45 -4.58
CA PRO A 23 20.04 -1.25 -3.93
C PRO A 23 19.09 -1.50 -2.73
N LEU A 24 18.75 -2.75 -2.39
CA LEU A 24 17.74 -3.09 -1.39
C LEU A 24 18.15 -4.36 -0.64
N ASN A 25 18.28 -4.28 0.69
CA ASN A 25 18.65 -5.44 1.51
C ASN A 25 17.46 -6.38 1.64
N MET A 26 17.38 -7.31 0.69
CA MET A 26 16.36 -8.33 0.56
C MET A 26 16.94 -9.69 0.94
N THR A 27 16.15 -10.47 1.67
CA THR A 27 16.48 -11.83 2.07
C THR A 27 15.61 -12.82 1.31
N PRO A 28 15.99 -14.12 1.24
CA PRO A 28 15.13 -15.17 0.69
C PRO A 28 13.77 -15.31 1.40
N GLU A 29 13.63 -14.77 2.62
CA GLU A 29 12.37 -14.76 3.36
C GLU A 29 11.36 -13.72 2.83
N ASP A 30 11.82 -12.65 2.19
CA ASP A 30 10.94 -11.59 1.72
C ASP A 30 9.97 -12.08 0.61
N PRO A 31 10.41 -12.80 -0.44
CA PRO A 31 9.50 -13.39 -1.40
C PRO A 31 8.49 -14.38 -0.78
N LYS A 32 8.89 -15.11 0.28
CA LYS A 32 7.99 -16.05 0.97
C LYS A 32 6.83 -15.33 1.66
N LYS A 33 7.07 -14.14 2.23
CA LYS A 33 5.98 -13.29 2.75
C LYS A 33 4.99 -12.92 1.64
N GLY A 34 5.48 -12.61 0.45
CA GLY A 34 4.64 -12.33 -0.71
C GLY A 34 3.74 -13.50 -1.12
N LEU A 35 4.23 -14.74 -0.97
CA LEU A 35 3.48 -15.96 -1.29
C LEU A 35 2.24 -16.19 -0.41
N LYS A 36 2.16 -15.53 0.76
CA LYS A 36 0.95 -15.53 1.60
C LYS A 36 -0.23 -14.84 0.90
N TYR A 37 0.04 -13.89 0.00
CA TYR A 37 -0.97 -13.03 -0.60
C TYR A 37 -1.15 -13.24 -2.10
N ALA A 38 -0.11 -13.73 -2.79
CA ALA A 38 -0.12 -13.96 -4.22
C ALA A 38 0.47 -15.33 -4.54
N ALA A 39 -0.20 -16.09 -5.40
CA ALA A 39 0.24 -17.43 -5.79
C ALA A 39 1.59 -17.40 -6.54
N VAL A 40 2.25 -18.56 -6.59
CA VAL A 40 3.63 -18.72 -7.11
C VAL A 40 3.75 -18.41 -8.61
N ASP A 41 2.65 -18.52 -9.35
CA ASP A 41 2.51 -18.25 -10.78
C ASP A 41 2.26 -16.76 -11.10
N VAL A 42 1.86 -15.95 -10.10
CA VAL A 42 1.65 -14.50 -10.26
C VAL A 42 2.99 -13.80 -10.51
N PRO A 43 3.13 -12.82 -11.42
CA PRO A 43 4.41 -12.17 -11.74
C PRO A 43 5.25 -11.75 -10.51
N SER A 44 6.57 -11.93 -10.58
CA SER A 44 7.50 -11.66 -9.48
C SER A 44 7.39 -10.24 -8.92
N GLY A 45 7.13 -9.24 -9.77
CA GLY A 45 6.91 -7.85 -9.36
C GLY A 45 5.69 -7.66 -8.45
N VAL A 46 4.61 -8.42 -8.65
CA VAL A 46 3.43 -8.40 -7.77
C VAL A 46 3.79 -9.03 -6.42
N ARG A 47 4.42 -10.21 -6.43
CA ARG A 47 4.83 -10.91 -5.20
C ARG A 47 5.80 -10.09 -4.36
N GLY A 48 6.78 -9.45 -5.01
CA GLY A 48 7.73 -8.56 -4.35
C GLY A 48 7.03 -7.37 -3.69
N ARG A 49 6.07 -6.72 -4.36
CA ARG A 49 5.28 -5.66 -3.72
C ARG A 49 4.42 -6.17 -2.58
N MET A 50 3.80 -7.33 -2.73
CA MET A 50 3.01 -7.94 -1.66
C MET A 50 3.84 -8.34 -0.44
N SER A 51 5.14 -8.61 -0.60
CA SER A 51 6.04 -8.80 0.56
C SER A 51 6.20 -7.55 1.43
N LEU A 52 5.96 -6.36 0.86
CA LEU A 52 5.98 -5.08 1.58
C LEU A 52 4.57 -4.66 2.01
N LEU A 53 3.62 -4.67 1.07
CA LEU A 53 2.25 -4.20 1.29
C LEU A 53 1.45 -5.14 2.18
N GLY A 54 1.61 -6.45 2.03
CA GLY A 54 0.86 -7.45 2.78
C GLY A 54 0.97 -7.26 4.30
N PRO A 55 2.19 -7.21 4.87
CA PRO A 55 2.37 -6.92 6.29
C PRO A 55 1.72 -5.61 6.75
N MET A 56 1.81 -4.54 5.94
CA MET A 56 1.17 -3.26 6.25
C MET A 56 -0.36 -3.39 6.25
N ILE A 57 -0.93 -4.16 5.32
CA ILE A 57 -2.37 -4.44 5.29
C ILE A 57 -2.78 -5.22 6.55
N GLU A 58 -1.96 -6.18 7.01
CA GLU A 58 -2.22 -6.95 8.24
C GLU A 58 -2.10 -6.10 9.51
N GLU A 59 -1.25 -5.08 9.51
CA GLU A 59 -1.10 -4.12 10.63
C GLU A 59 -2.19 -3.06 10.64
N ALA A 60 -2.70 -2.63 9.47
CA ALA A 60 -3.64 -1.51 9.35
C ALA A 60 -4.93 -1.71 10.17
N ASP A 61 -5.27 -0.76 11.02
CA ASP A 61 -6.50 -0.70 11.81
C ASP A 61 -7.58 0.17 11.14
N ALA A 62 -7.21 1.05 10.22
CA ALA A 62 -8.06 1.82 9.32
C ALA A 62 -7.35 2.08 7.99
N ALA A 63 -8.11 2.41 6.94
CA ALA A 63 -7.54 2.66 5.61
C ALA A 63 -8.21 3.85 4.89
N ILE A 64 -7.39 4.63 4.19
CA ILE A 64 -7.85 5.65 3.23
C ILE A 64 -7.39 5.21 1.85
N VAL A 65 -8.34 5.03 0.92
CA VAL A 65 -8.08 4.59 -0.46
C VAL A 65 -8.44 5.72 -1.41
N ILE A 66 -7.45 6.21 -2.14
CA ILE A 66 -7.62 7.24 -3.15
C ILE A 66 -7.75 6.56 -4.53
N ARG A 67 -8.76 6.97 -5.31
CA ARG A 67 -9.05 6.51 -6.67
C ARG A 67 -8.91 7.64 -7.67
N GLY A 68 -8.78 7.31 -8.95
CA GLY A 68 -8.67 8.30 -10.03
C GLY A 68 -7.25 8.84 -10.19
N ASP A 69 -6.24 8.07 -9.78
CA ASP A 69 -4.91 8.22 -10.30
C ASP A 69 -4.90 7.67 -11.73
N ASP A 70 -5.33 8.46 -12.71
CA ASP A 70 -5.32 8.09 -14.14
C ASP A 70 -3.88 7.95 -14.70
N CYS A 71 -2.92 7.66 -13.84
CA CYS A 71 -1.54 7.35 -14.17
C CYS A 71 -1.49 5.98 -14.84
N THR A 72 -1.61 5.99 -16.17
CA THR A 72 -1.44 4.82 -17.04
C THR A 72 0.03 4.42 -17.21
N LEU A 73 0.97 5.14 -16.58
CA LEU A 73 2.40 4.88 -16.60
C LEU A 73 2.78 3.76 -15.61
N GLY A 74 2.30 2.55 -15.86
CA GLY A 74 2.62 1.36 -15.06
C GLY A 74 2.39 0.08 -15.84
N CYS A 75 3.14 -0.99 -15.52
CA CYS A 75 2.88 -2.30 -16.09
C CYS A 75 1.58 -2.90 -15.51
N THR A 76 1.02 -3.90 -16.18
CA THR A 76 -0.16 -4.64 -15.70
C THR A 76 0.04 -5.19 -14.28
N GLY A 77 1.26 -5.58 -13.90
CA GLY A 77 1.59 -6.00 -12.54
C GLY A 77 1.35 -4.91 -11.49
N CYS A 78 1.60 -3.64 -11.80
CA CYS A 78 1.28 -2.52 -10.90
C CYS A 78 -0.23 -2.45 -10.64
N ALA A 79 -1.03 -2.45 -11.72
CA ALA A 79 -2.48 -2.39 -11.63
C ALA A 79 -3.05 -3.56 -10.83
N ARG A 80 -2.59 -4.79 -11.10
CA ARG A 80 -3.03 -5.98 -10.36
C ARG A 80 -2.65 -5.96 -8.88
N THR A 81 -1.48 -5.39 -8.54
CA THR A 81 -1.10 -5.22 -7.13
C THR A 81 -2.04 -4.23 -6.42
N ASN A 82 -2.40 -3.12 -7.08
CA ASN A 82 -3.33 -2.14 -6.53
C ASN A 82 -4.72 -2.72 -6.33
N GLU A 83 -5.22 -3.48 -7.30
CA GLU A 83 -6.50 -4.21 -7.20
C GLU A 83 -6.48 -5.20 -6.03
N LEU A 84 -5.45 -6.04 -5.93
CA LEU A 84 -5.30 -7.02 -4.84
C LEU A 84 -5.23 -6.32 -3.47
N THR A 85 -4.48 -5.23 -3.37
CA THR A 85 -4.36 -4.44 -2.13
C THR A 85 -5.72 -3.90 -1.69
N ARG A 86 -6.48 -3.30 -2.62
CA ARG A 86 -7.84 -2.80 -2.33
C ARG A 86 -8.78 -3.93 -1.91
N PHE A 87 -8.71 -5.08 -2.58
CA PHE A 87 -9.52 -6.25 -2.24
C PHE A 87 -9.22 -6.76 -0.81
N LEU A 88 -7.94 -6.87 -0.45
CA LEU A 88 -7.52 -7.32 0.89
C LEU A 88 -7.97 -6.33 1.98
N LEU A 89 -7.82 -5.02 1.76
CA LEU A 89 -8.29 -4.00 2.71
C LEU A 89 -9.80 -4.07 2.92
N LYS A 90 -10.59 -4.22 1.85
CA LYS A 90 -12.05 -4.39 1.95
C LYS A 90 -12.45 -5.66 2.69
N THR A 91 -11.73 -6.76 2.45
CA THR A 91 -12.00 -8.06 3.10
C THR A 91 -11.62 -8.05 4.58
N LYS A 92 -10.68 -7.20 5.00
CA LYS A 92 -10.24 -7.08 6.40
C LYS A 92 -11.30 -6.54 7.36
N ARG A 93 -12.35 -5.87 6.84
CA ARG A 93 -13.45 -5.28 7.65
C ARG A 93 -12.97 -4.24 8.67
N ILE A 94 -11.95 -3.46 8.31
CA ILE A 94 -11.52 -2.26 9.04
C ILE A 94 -12.26 -1.02 8.51
N PRO A 95 -12.39 0.06 9.30
CA PRO A 95 -12.87 1.35 8.81
C PRO A 95 -12.12 1.78 7.56
N LEU A 96 -12.85 2.13 6.51
CA LEU A 96 -12.30 2.39 5.19
C LEU A 96 -12.97 3.60 4.55
N LEU A 97 -12.17 4.61 4.20
CA LEU A 97 -12.59 5.79 3.47
C LEU A 97 -12.11 5.71 2.02
N GLU A 98 -13.04 5.69 1.06
CA GLU A 98 -12.73 5.76 -0.37
C GLU A 98 -13.00 7.17 -0.92
N LEU A 99 -11.99 7.79 -1.53
CA LEU A 99 -12.05 9.13 -2.11
C LEU A 99 -11.59 9.14 -3.57
N LYS A 100 -12.04 10.11 -4.36
CA LYS A 100 -11.44 10.44 -5.65
C LYS A 100 -10.34 11.49 -5.43
N TYR A 101 -9.24 11.41 -6.16
CA TYR A 101 -8.24 12.47 -6.17
C TYR A 101 -8.89 13.79 -6.65
N PRO A 102 -8.66 14.92 -5.97
CA PRO A 102 -9.30 16.18 -6.32
C PRO A 102 -8.69 16.80 -7.58
N GLU A 103 -9.54 17.37 -8.43
CA GLU A 103 -9.12 18.01 -9.70
C GLU A 103 -9.15 19.56 -9.64
N ASP A 104 -9.74 20.13 -8.60
CA ASP A 104 -9.84 21.57 -8.38
C ASP A 104 -9.72 21.96 -6.90
N GLU A 105 -9.60 23.25 -6.61
CA GLU A 105 -9.41 23.79 -5.26
C GLU A 105 -10.59 23.48 -4.33
N PHE A 106 -11.82 23.52 -4.84
CA PHE A 106 -13.01 23.25 -4.06
C PHE A 106 -13.06 21.76 -3.67
N GLN A 107 -12.81 20.87 -4.63
CA GLN A 107 -12.67 19.44 -4.38
C GLN A 107 -11.52 19.15 -3.41
N ALA A 108 -10.40 19.86 -3.50
CA ALA A 108 -9.28 19.69 -2.58
C ALA A 108 -9.66 20.03 -1.13
N LYS A 109 -10.41 21.12 -0.91
CA LYS A 109 -10.94 21.47 0.42
C LYS A 109 -11.87 20.39 0.96
N GLN A 110 -12.78 19.88 0.12
CA GLN A 110 -13.67 18.76 0.50
C GLN A 110 -12.90 17.46 0.78
N PHE A 111 -11.86 17.18 0.00
CA PHE A 111 -11.01 16.00 0.14
C PHE A 111 -10.33 15.99 1.52
N VAL A 112 -9.69 17.09 1.90
CA VAL A 112 -9.04 17.24 3.22
C VAL A 112 -10.06 17.18 4.35
N HIS A 113 -11.22 17.82 4.18
CA HIS A 113 -12.30 17.79 5.19
C HIS A 113 -12.77 16.37 5.49
N LYS A 114 -13.03 15.57 4.46
CA LYS A 114 -13.48 14.16 4.61
C LYS A 114 -12.43 13.30 5.29
N ILE A 115 -11.14 13.51 4.98
CA ILE A 115 -10.05 12.81 5.65
C ILE A 115 -10.03 13.18 7.13
N ARG A 116 -10.14 14.47 7.47
CA ARG A 116 -10.17 14.92 8.86
C ARG A 116 -11.33 14.29 9.63
N GLU A 117 -12.56 14.38 9.11
CA GLU A 117 -13.75 13.80 9.75
C GLU A 117 -13.61 12.29 9.96
N PHE A 118 -13.06 11.58 8.96
CA PHE A 118 -12.79 10.16 9.10
C PHE A 118 -11.80 9.89 10.23
N LEU A 119 -10.67 10.61 10.26
CA LEU A 119 -9.65 10.45 11.30
C LEU A 119 -10.17 10.80 12.70
N GLU A 120 -10.98 11.85 12.84
CA GLU A 120 -11.62 12.23 14.12
C GLU A 120 -12.64 11.20 14.58
N GLY A 121 -13.27 10.46 13.66
CA GLY A 121 -14.18 9.36 13.96
C GLY A 121 -13.49 8.04 14.35
N LEU A 122 -12.17 7.94 14.18
CA LEU A 122 -11.37 6.81 14.64
C LEU A 122 -10.84 7.14 16.05
N ASN A 123 -11.51 6.62 17.08
CA ASN A 123 -11.09 6.78 18.48
C ASN A 123 -9.83 5.97 18.80
#